data_AF-A0A3Q4I7P2-F1
#
_entry.id   AF-A0A3Q4I7P2-F1
#
_cell.length_a   1.000
_cell.length_b   1.000
_cell.length_c   1.000
_cell.angle_alpha   90.00
_cell.angle_beta   90.00
_cell.angle_gamma   90.00
#
_symmetry.space_group_name_H-M   'P 1'
#
loop_
_entity.id
_entity.type
_entity.pdbx_description
1 polymer ?
#
loop_
_entity_poly.entity_id
_entity_poly.type
_entity_poly.pdbx_seq_one_letter_code
_entity_poly.pdbx_strand_id
1 'polypeptide(L)'
;MKVVALISGGKDSCYNMMQCVAAGHRIVALANLRPAHTDELDSYMYQTVGHQAIELYADAMDLPLYRRTIQGSSLDTSRNYRETEGDEVEDLYQLLHLVKEKEGVEAVSVGAILSDYQRVRVENVCLRLGLQPLAYLWRRDQESLLSEMISSDLHAILIKVAAFGLDPEKHLGKPLADMEPYLKQVIGWQILHHTFSLLSPGQYLMFISKLAMKQYEIIDAAETVIHSADAFAPVGYLRFTKMHTENKDTVRGGDGPPSFDVVARALPHGSCPCQNAIDKMTEEVEYADQAEDNQHEFSSNCDLSCQWGHDVSPSCSLRSSGGYQWICGINGLQSQDSGIQGQTSLDSRVWKMKDIVLVHLYVKNMEDFVELNAVYKKHFDINPPARVCVQVPLPAGQLLQMDCLLHDWTEPLAEGCFNQREALHVQSLSHWAPANIGPYSQALRVTVRGASYDPCVVSQCVYSSSTLQWLNLIKNV
;
A
#
# COMPACT_ATOMS: atom_id res chain seq x y z
N MET A 1 7.08 4.35 16.99
CA MET A 1 5.84 3.64 17.36
C MET A 1 6.17 2.26 17.91
N LYS A 2 5.31 1.73 18.78
CA LYS A 2 5.28 0.31 19.14
C LYS A 2 4.56 -0.49 18.05
N VAL A 3 5.22 -1.51 17.52
CA VAL A 3 4.76 -2.24 16.33
C VAL A 3 4.53 -3.71 16.66
N VAL A 4 3.38 -4.25 16.22
CA VAL A 4 3.20 -5.71 16.07
C VAL A 4 3.63 -6.11 14.67
N ALA A 5 4.42 -7.18 14.55
CA ALA A 5 4.79 -7.73 13.25
C ALA A 5 3.87 -8.88 12.85
N LEU A 6 3.21 -8.75 11.70
CA LEU A 6 2.56 -9.89 11.05
C LEU A 6 3.63 -10.77 10.42
N ILE A 7 3.78 -11.98 10.95
CA ILE A 7 4.79 -12.93 10.50
C ILE A 7 4.14 -14.14 9.82
N SER A 8 4.74 -14.56 8.70
CA SER A 8 4.39 -15.79 7.99
C SER A 8 5.51 -16.84 8.03
N GLY A 9 6.67 -16.49 8.58
CA GLY A 9 7.91 -17.28 8.45
C GLY A 9 8.61 -17.06 7.11
N GLY A 10 8.04 -16.24 6.22
CA GLY A 10 8.64 -15.85 4.95
C GLY A 10 9.64 -14.69 5.08
N LYS A 11 10.54 -14.59 4.09
CA LYS A 11 11.56 -13.53 3.97
C LYS A 11 11.00 -12.11 4.04
N ASP A 12 9.80 -11.89 3.49
CA ASP A 12 9.23 -10.56 3.33
C ASP A 12 8.75 -9.97 4.66
N SER A 13 8.13 -10.81 5.48
CA SER A 13 7.73 -10.41 6.83
C SER A 13 8.95 -10.04 7.68
N CYS A 14 10.05 -10.78 7.57
CA CYS A 14 11.28 -10.45 8.29
C CYS A 14 11.95 -9.18 7.77
N TYR A 15 12.10 -9.05 6.45
CA TYR A 15 12.76 -7.88 5.88
C TYR A 15 11.96 -6.61 6.19
N ASN A 16 10.61 -6.66 6.16
CA ASN A 16 9.80 -5.51 6.57
C ASN A 16 9.96 -5.17 8.06
N MET A 17 10.15 -6.16 8.95
CA MET A 17 10.51 -5.87 10.35
C MET A 17 11.85 -5.15 10.46
N MET A 18 12.86 -5.57 9.69
CA MET A 18 14.16 -4.89 9.69
C MET A 18 14.01 -3.44 9.20
N GLN A 19 13.19 -3.21 8.17
CA GLN A 19 12.87 -1.87 7.68
C GLN A 19 12.10 -1.02 8.71
N CYS A 20 11.18 -1.62 9.48
CA CYS A 20 10.51 -0.92 10.58
C CYS A 20 11.51 -0.45 11.65
N VAL A 21 12.48 -1.28 12.01
CA VAL A 21 13.52 -0.90 12.98
C VAL A 21 14.48 0.13 12.41
N ALA A 22 14.85 0.02 11.13
CA ALA A 22 15.63 1.03 10.41
C ALA A 22 14.94 2.41 10.48
N ALA A 23 13.61 2.44 10.29
CA ALA A 23 12.77 3.63 10.41
C ALA A 23 12.53 4.10 11.87
N GLY A 24 13.24 3.53 12.85
CA GLY A 24 13.18 3.94 14.25
C GLY A 24 11.95 3.44 15.01
N HIS A 25 11.24 2.43 14.49
CA HIS A 25 10.15 1.78 15.20
C HIS A 25 10.64 0.63 16.07
N ARG A 26 9.83 0.25 17.08
CA ARG A 26 10.17 -0.84 18.00
C ARG A 26 9.18 -1.99 17.82
N ILE A 27 9.66 -3.15 17.39
CA ILE A 27 8.85 -4.38 17.38
C ILE A 27 8.67 -4.84 18.83
N VAL A 28 7.42 -5.01 19.26
CA VAL A 28 7.09 -5.42 20.64
C VAL A 28 6.36 -6.75 20.72
N ALA A 29 5.77 -7.22 19.62
CA ALA A 29 5.03 -8.47 19.56
C ALA A 29 5.02 -9.03 18.14
N LEU A 30 4.84 -10.35 18.06
CA LEU A 30 4.65 -11.09 16.82
C LEU A 30 3.20 -11.58 16.75
N ALA A 31 2.61 -11.52 15.56
CA ALA A 31 1.26 -12.00 15.31
C ALA A 31 1.24 -12.91 14.08
N ASN A 32 0.55 -14.05 14.20
CA ASN A 32 0.43 -15.03 13.14
C ASN A 32 -0.96 -15.67 13.12
N LEU A 33 -1.55 -15.74 11.93
CA LEU A 33 -2.72 -16.59 11.68
C LEU A 33 -2.24 -17.95 11.18
N ARG A 34 -2.74 -19.02 11.81
CA ARG A 34 -2.36 -20.41 11.49
C ARG A 34 -3.54 -21.21 10.96
N PRO A 35 -3.30 -22.20 10.09
CA PRO A 35 -4.36 -23.11 9.67
C PRO A 35 -4.80 -24.04 10.82
N ALA A 36 -6.01 -24.58 10.75
CA ALA A 36 -6.56 -25.47 11.78
C ALA A 36 -6.04 -26.91 11.67
N HIS A 37 -6.04 -27.47 10.46
CA HIS A 37 -5.87 -28.92 10.24
C HIS A 37 -4.91 -29.29 9.11
N THR A 38 -4.62 -28.37 8.17
CA THR A 38 -3.76 -28.63 7.01
C THR A 38 -2.59 -27.65 6.99
N ASP A 39 -1.41 -28.07 6.53
CA ASP A 39 -0.25 -27.18 6.46
C ASP A 39 -0.37 -26.12 5.37
N GLU A 40 -1.11 -26.45 4.31
CA GLU A 40 -1.34 -25.58 3.17
C GLU A 40 -2.85 -25.30 3.07
N LEU A 41 -3.17 -24.01 2.90
CA LEU A 41 -4.49 -23.52 2.58
C LEU A 41 -4.37 -22.73 1.28
N ASP A 42 -5.34 -22.86 0.39
CA ASP A 42 -5.50 -21.98 -0.77
C ASP A 42 -6.09 -20.63 -0.33
N SER A 43 -5.38 -19.92 0.57
CA SER A 43 -5.73 -18.56 1.01
C SER A 43 -5.01 -17.54 0.12
N TYR A 44 -5.76 -16.55 -0.36
CA TYR A 44 -5.19 -15.39 -1.04
C TYR A 44 -4.43 -14.45 -0.09
N MET A 45 -4.71 -14.56 1.22
CA MET A 45 -4.23 -13.63 2.24
C MET A 45 -3.01 -14.17 2.99
N TYR A 46 -3.01 -15.45 3.38
CA TYR A 46 -2.04 -15.99 4.32
C TYR A 46 -1.20 -17.12 3.74
N GLN A 47 0.10 -17.05 4.02
CA GLN A 47 1.01 -18.17 3.84
C GLN A 47 0.97 -19.06 5.08
N THR A 48 0.69 -20.34 4.86
CA THR A 48 0.52 -21.35 5.91
C THR A 48 1.62 -22.40 5.92
N VAL A 49 2.31 -22.60 4.79
CA VAL A 49 3.46 -23.50 4.70
C VAL A 49 4.61 -22.95 5.54
N GLY A 50 5.20 -23.80 6.38
CA GLY A 50 6.28 -23.43 7.29
C GLY A 50 5.80 -22.86 8.63
N HIS A 51 4.48 -22.87 8.90
CA HIS A 51 3.93 -22.35 10.16
C HIS A 51 4.44 -23.06 11.42
N GLN A 52 5.10 -24.22 11.28
CA GLN A 52 5.76 -24.96 12.35
C GLN A 52 6.97 -24.20 12.91
N ALA A 53 7.64 -23.37 12.09
CA ALA A 53 8.82 -22.61 12.50
C ALA A 53 8.49 -21.34 13.29
N ILE A 54 7.23 -20.86 13.23
CA ILE A 54 6.81 -19.58 13.81
C ILE A 54 7.02 -19.50 15.33
N GLU A 55 6.92 -20.61 16.05
CA GLU A 55 7.16 -20.61 17.49
C GLU A 55 8.64 -20.38 17.80
N LEU A 56 9.55 -20.94 16.98
CA LEU A 56 10.98 -20.70 17.11
C LEU A 56 11.34 -19.25 16.80
N TYR A 57 10.61 -18.57 15.90
CA TYR A 57 10.81 -17.13 15.66
C TYR A 57 10.61 -16.31 16.93
N ALA A 58 9.60 -16.66 17.72
CA ALA A 58 9.29 -15.97 18.95
C ALA A 58 10.39 -16.19 20.00
N ASP A 59 10.84 -17.43 20.15
CA ASP A 59 11.94 -17.80 21.05
C ASP A 59 13.25 -17.12 20.63
N ALA A 60 13.54 -17.13 19.33
CA ALA A 60 14.76 -16.59 18.77
C ALA A 60 14.79 -15.05 18.81
N MET A 61 13.64 -14.38 18.74
CA MET A 61 13.54 -12.92 18.89
C MET A 61 13.33 -12.47 20.34
N ASP A 62 12.95 -13.38 21.24
CA ASP A 62 12.56 -13.08 22.62
C ASP A 62 11.41 -12.05 22.67
N LEU A 63 10.34 -12.33 21.92
CA LEU A 63 9.16 -11.49 21.79
C LEU A 63 7.86 -12.29 22.02
N PRO A 64 6.81 -11.68 22.60
CA PRO A 64 5.53 -12.34 22.77
C PRO A 64 4.90 -12.66 21.41
N LEU A 65 4.45 -13.90 21.26
CA LEU A 65 3.79 -14.40 20.05
C LEU A 65 2.29 -14.62 20.29
N TYR A 66 1.50 -13.98 19.44
CA TYR A 66 0.05 -14.13 19.41
C TYR A 66 -0.35 -14.93 18.18
N ARG A 67 -0.91 -16.12 18.40
CA ARG A 67 -1.43 -16.96 17.31
C ARG A 67 -2.94 -17.10 17.41
N ARG A 68 -3.62 -17.01 16.27
CA ARG A 68 -5.04 -17.36 16.14
C ARG A 68 -5.21 -18.35 15.00
N THR A 69 -6.11 -19.31 15.17
CA THR A 69 -6.47 -20.25 14.10
C THR A 69 -7.44 -19.57 13.13
N ILE A 70 -7.18 -19.69 11.83
CA ILE A 70 -8.07 -19.19 10.78
C ILE A 70 -9.36 -20.02 10.82
N GLN A 71 -10.48 -19.35 11.02
CA GLN A 71 -11.82 -19.94 11.02
C GLN A 71 -12.60 -19.54 9.77
N GLY A 72 -12.38 -18.32 9.28
CA GLY A 72 -12.99 -17.80 8.07
C GLY A 72 -12.36 -18.33 6.77
N SER A 73 -12.96 -17.95 5.66
CA SER A 73 -12.45 -18.22 4.31
C SER A 73 -12.41 -16.94 3.46
N SER A 74 -11.79 -16.96 2.29
CA SER A 74 -11.74 -15.81 1.38
C SER A 74 -13.12 -15.60 0.72
N LEU A 75 -14.04 -14.90 1.39
CA LEU A 75 -15.42 -14.69 0.93
C LEU A 75 -15.53 -13.44 0.05
N ASP A 76 -15.10 -12.28 0.55
CA ASP A 76 -15.00 -11.08 -0.26
C ASP A 76 -13.66 -11.09 -0.99
N THR A 77 -13.68 -11.45 -2.27
CA THR A 77 -12.50 -11.43 -3.13
C THR A 77 -12.38 -10.16 -3.97
N SER A 78 -13.23 -9.17 -3.71
CA SER A 78 -13.22 -7.93 -4.46
C SER A 78 -11.98 -7.09 -4.17
N ARG A 79 -11.73 -6.10 -5.04
CA ARG A 79 -10.58 -5.18 -4.94
C ARG A 79 -10.60 -4.36 -3.65
N ASN A 80 -11.78 -4.02 -3.14
CA ASN A 80 -11.93 -3.23 -1.92
C ASN A 80 -12.65 -4.07 -0.90
N TYR A 81 -12.01 -4.28 0.25
CA TYR A 81 -12.60 -5.12 1.27
C TYR A 81 -13.73 -4.39 2.00
N ARG A 82 -14.86 -5.08 2.15
CA ARG A 82 -15.93 -4.70 3.08
C ARG A 82 -15.98 -5.73 4.20
N GLU A 83 -16.26 -5.26 5.41
CA GLU A 83 -16.46 -6.13 6.57
C GLU A 83 -17.48 -7.21 6.22
N THR A 84 -17.02 -8.45 6.22
CA THR A 84 -17.78 -9.60 5.74
C THR A 84 -17.72 -10.68 6.81
N GLU A 85 -18.87 -11.00 7.39
CA GLU A 85 -18.97 -12.02 8.43
C GLU A 85 -18.49 -13.38 7.92
N GLY A 86 -17.62 -14.04 8.69
CA GLY A 86 -17.04 -15.34 8.32
C GLY A 86 -15.86 -15.25 7.35
N ASP A 87 -15.41 -14.06 6.98
CA ASP A 87 -14.22 -13.89 6.15
C ASP A 87 -12.93 -13.97 6.97
N GLU A 88 -11.87 -14.51 6.37
CA GLU A 88 -10.55 -14.68 6.98
C GLU A 88 -9.88 -13.35 7.43
N VAL A 89 -10.34 -12.21 6.92
CA VAL A 89 -9.89 -10.88 7.35
C VAL A 89 -10.42 -10.52 8.73
N GLU A 90 -11.59 -11.02 9.13
CA GLU A 90 -12.13 -10.76 10.47
C GLU A 90 -11.35 -11.54 11.55
N ASP A 91 -10.76 -12.69 11.20
CA ASP A 91 -9.81 -13.37 12.10
C ASP A 91 -8.55 -12.52 12.36
N LEU A 92 -8.07 -11.79 11.35
CA LEU A 92 -6.97 -10.84 11.50
C LEU A 92 -7.37 -9.66 12.36
N TYR A 93 -8.59 -9.14 12.19
CA TYR A 93 -9.13 -8.09 13.06
C TYR A 93 -9.11 -8.53 14.52
N GLN A 94 -9.64 -9.70 14.83
CA GLN A 94 -9.68 -10.22 16.20
C GLN A 94 -8.28 -10.44 16.79
N LEU A 95 -7.35 -10.94 15.98
CA LEU A 95 -5.95 -11.11 16.40
C LEU A 95 -5.28 -9.77 16.73
N LEU A 96 -5.36 -8.79 15.83
CA LEU A 96 -4.74 -7.49 16.01
C LEU A 96 -5.41 -6.68 17.15
N HIS A 97 -6.73 -6.83 17.32
CA HIS A 97 -7.44 -6.25 18.46
C HIS A 97 -6.86 -6.78 19.79
N LEU A 98 -6.67 -8.10 19.90
CA LEU A 98 -6.08 -8.72 21.09
C LEU A 98 -4.67 -8.19 21.38
N VAL A 99 -3.81 -8.09 20.34
CA VAL A 99 -2.45 -7.59 20.52
C VAL A 99 -2.45 -6.12 20.91
N LYS A 100 -3.34 -5.31 20.31
CA LYS A 100 -3.51 -3.90 20.67
C LYS A 100 -3.86 -3.73 22.15
N GLU A 101 -4.83 -4.48 22.65
CA GLU A 101 -5.25 -4.41 24.04
C GLU A 101 -4.15 -4.84 25.02
N LYS A 102 -3.37 -5.87 24.68
CA LYS A 102 -2.33 -6.42 25.57
C LYS A 102 -1.01 -5.65 25.54
N GLU A 103 -0.56 -5.23 24.36
CA GLU A 103 0.78 -4.67 24.16
C GLU A 103 0.77 -3.15 23.93
N GLY A 104 -0.42 -2.56 23.69
CA GLY A 104 -0.56 -1.15 23.40
C GLY A 104 0.16 -0.75 22.11
N VAL A 105 0.04 -1.57 21.05
CA VAL A 105 0.66 -1.28 19.75
C VAL A 105 -0.07 -0.15 19.04
N GLU A 106 0.70 0.62 18.27
CA GLU A 106 0.22 1.77 17.48
C GLU A 106 0.24 1.48 15.98
N ALA A 107 0.97 0.43 15.57
CA ALA A 107 1.25 0.15 14.17
C ALA A 107 1.43 -1.35 13.92
N VAL A 108 1.24 -1.76 12.66
CA VAL A 108 1.33 -3.14 12.18
C VAL A 108 2.35 -3.23 11.07
N SER A 109 3.39 -4.06 11.22
CA SER A 109 4.35 -4.39 10.17
C SER A 109 3.81 -5.46 9.24
N VAL A 110 3.83 -5.19 7.92
CA VAL A 110 3.24 -6.04 6.87
C VAL A 110 4.24 -6.26 5.74
N GLY A 111 4.60 -7.53 5.48
CA GLY A 111 5.53 -7.92 4.41
C GLY A 111 4.91 -8.02 3.00
N ALA A 112 3.84 -7.29 2.69
CA ALA A 112 3.21 -7.36 1.37
C ALA A 112 4.02 -6.56 0.33
N ILE A 113 4.40 -7.21 -0.78
CA ILE A 113 5.18 -6.57 -1.87
C ILE A 113 4.25 -6.08 -2.97
N LEU A 114 3.65 -6.97 -3.77
CA LEU A 114 2.89 -6.56 -4.95
C LEU A 114 1.36 -6.63 -4.76
N SER A 115 0.90 -7.45 -3.81
CA SER A 115 -0.52 -7.77 -3.67
C SER A 115 -1.34 -6.61 -3.10
N ASP A 116 -2.09 -5.94 -3.97
CA ASP A 116 -3.11 -4.96 -3.57
C ASP A 116 -4.22 -5.61 -2.73
N TYR A 117 -4.53 -6.89 -3.00
CA TYR A 117 -5.51 -7.67 -2.24
C TYR A 117 -5.14 -7.72 -0.75
N GLN A 118 -3.87 -8.05 -0.44
CA GLN A 118 -3.38 -8.14 0.92
C GLN A 118 -3.32 -6.77 1.60
N ARG A 119 -2.73 -5.78 0.90
CA ARG A 119 -2.59 -4.43 1.43
C ARG A 119 -3.94 -3.85 1.84
N VAL A 120 -4.94 -3.89 0.95
CA VAL A 120 -6.25 -3.28 1.21
C VAL A 120 -6.95 -3.90 2.41
N ARG A 121 -6.83 -5.22 2.61
CA ARG A 121 -7.43 -5.92 3.75
C ARG A 121 -6.75 -5.55 5.07
N VAL A 122 -5.42 -5.50 5.08
CA VAL A 122 -4.69 -5.08 6.28
C VAL A 122 -4.92 -3.60 6.59
N GLU A 123 -4.93 -2.72 5.58
CA GLU A 123 -5.26 -1.31 5.75
C GLU A 123 -6.69 -1.12 6.29
N ASN A 124 -7.66 -1.91 5.83
CA ASN A 124 -9.03 -1.89 6.36
C ASN A 124 -9.08 -2.25 7.86
N VAL A 125 -8.43 -3.35 8.25
CA VAL A 125 -8.36 -3.78 9.65
C VAL A 125 -7.65 -2.73 10.51
N CYS A 126 -6.51 -2.20 10.03
CA CYS A 126 -5.75 -1.17 10.73
C CYS A 126 -6.58 0.11 10.91
N LEU A 127 -7.33 0.53 9.88
CA LEU A 127 -8.20 1.69 9.95
C LEU A 127 -9.29 1.52 11.02
N ARG A 128 -9.94 0.34 11.08
CA ARG A 128 -10.98 0.03 12.10
C ARG A 128 -10.39 -0.01 13.51
N LEU A 129 -9.14 -0.44 13.66
CA LEU A 129 -8.43 -0.51 14.93
C LEU A 129 -7.67 0.77 15.27
N GLY A 130 -7.64 1.79 14.41
CA GLY A 130 -6.81 2.99 14.61
C GLY A 130 -5.31 2.67 14.73
N LEU A 131 -4.81 1.71 13.95
CA LEU A 131 -3.41 1.32 13.85
C LEU A 131 -2.82 1.86 12.54
N GLN A 132 -1.52 2.16 12.52
CA GLN A 132 -0.80 2.55 11.31
C GLN A 132 -0.21 1.31 10.61
N PRO A 133 -0.61 0.98 9.37
CA PRO A 133 0.05 -0.08 8.61
C PRO A 133 1.42 0.40 8.08
N LEU A 134 2.43 -0.45 8.25
CA LEU A 134 3.82 -0.24 7.82
C LEU A 134 4.17 -1.29 6.76
N ALA A 135 4.10 -0.89 5.48
CA ALA A 135 4.29 -1.76 4.32
C ALA A 135 5.45 -1.22 3.45
N TYR A 136 6.67 -1.19 4.01
CA TYR A 136 7.85 -0.61 3.38
C TYR A 136 8.25 -1.28 2.06
N LEU A 137 7.86 -2.54 1.87
CA LEU A 137 8.18 -3.32 0.68
C LEU A 137 7.16 -3.15 -0.45
N TRP A 138 6.02 -2.51 -0.18
CA TRP A 138 4.92 -2.48 -1.13
C TRP A 138 5.31 -1.72 -2.41
N ARG A 139 5.04 -2.34 -3.57
CA ARG A 139 5.39 -1.89 -4.93
C ARG A 139 6.87 -1.57 -5.17
N ARG A 140 7.78 -2.02 -4.31
CA ARG A 140 9.22 -1.97 -4.60
C ARG A 140 9.59 -2.99 -5.68
N ASP A 141 10.66 -2.68 -6.41
CA ASP A 141 11.21 -3.59 -7.41
C ASP A 141 11.72 -4.88 -6.76
N GLN A 142 11.36 -6.01 -7.34
CA GLN A 142 11.55 -7.32 -6.74
C GLN A 142 12.99 -7.82 -6.87
N GLU A 143 13.65 -7.47 -7.97
CA GLU A 143 15.05 -7.82 -8.20
C GLU A 143 15.96 -7.08 -7.23
N SER A 144 15.71 -5.78 -7.06
CA SER A 144 16.35 -4.93 -6.07
C SER A 144 16.08 -5.45 -4.66
N LEU A 145 14.82 -5.76 -4.30
CA LEU A 145 14.49 -6.31 -2.99
C LEU A 145 15.23 -7.63 -2.71
N LEU A 146 15.27 -8.55 -3.67
CA LEU A 146 15.97 -9.82 -3.53
C LEU A 146 17.47 -9.59 -3.27
N SER A 147 18.09 -8.72 -4.06
CA SER A 147 19.51 -8.38 -3.95
C SER A 147 19.81 -7.71 -2.59
N GLU A 148 18.94 -6.81 -2.14
CA GLU A 148 19.06 -6.14 -0.84
C GLU A 148 18.90 -7.09 0.33
N MET A 149 17.95 -8.02 0.28
CA MET A 149 17.79 -9.02 1.33
C MET A 149 19.08 -9.84 1.47
N ILE A 150 19.63 -10.31 0.34
CA ILE A 150 20.87 -11.09 0.33
C ILE A 150 22.06 -10.27 0.86
N SER A 151 22.22 -9.03 0.41
CA SER A 151 23.31 -8.15 0.85
C SER A 151 23.16 -7.69 2.31
N SER A 152 21.95 -7.76 2.86
CA SER A 152 21.65 -7.53 4.27
C SER A 152 21.86 -8.78 5.15
N ASP A 153 22.55 -9.80 4.62
CA ASP A 153 22.81 -11.10 5.27
C ASP A 153 21.51 -11.78 5.76
N LEU A 154 20.42 -11.58 5.02
CA LEU A 154 19.15 -12.28 5.23
C LEU A 154 19.27 -13.70 4.65
N HIS A 155 19.64 -14.65 5.52
CA HIS A 155 19.71 -16.08 5.17
C HIS A 155 18.31 -16.70 5.04
N ALA A 156 17.80 -16.88 3.83
CA ALA A 156 16.55 -17.59 3.58
C ALA A 156 16.76 -18.90 2.81
N ILE A 157 15.80 -19.83 2.90
CA ILE A 157 15.82 -21.08 2.13
C ILE A 157 14.51 -21.31 1.36
N LEU A 158 14.58 -22.01 0.24
CA LEU A 158 13.38 -22.35 -0.52
C LEU A 158 12.60 -23.48 0.16
N ILE A 159 11.44 -23.18 0.74
CA ILE A 159 10.58 -24.20 1.36
C ILE A 159 9.37 -24.57 0.54
N LYS A 160 9.04 -23.80 -0.48
CA LYS A 160 7.89 -24.01 -1.35
C LYS A 160 8.28 -23.58 -2.73
N VAL A 161 7.91 -24.39 -3.71
CA VAL A 161 7.94 -24.03 -5.13
C VAL A 161 6.57 -24.30 -5.72
N ALA A 162 6.08 -23.37 -6.54
CA ALA A 162 4.73 -23.44 -7.08
C ALA A 162 4.57 -22.65 -8.40
N ALA A 163 5.62 -22.53 -9.20
CA ALA A 163 5.51 -21.95 -10.53
C ALA A 163 6.47 -22.52 -11.54
N PHE A 164 6.19 -22.13 -12.77
CA PHE A 164 6.87 -22.57 -13.96
C PHE A 164 8.38 -22.33 -13.87
N GLY A 165 9.14 -23.37 -14.20
CA GLY A 165 10.61 -23.39 -14.12
C GLY A 165 11.15 -23.90 -12.78
N LEU A 166 10.37 -23.85 -11.69
CA LEU A 166 10.86 -24.30 -10.38
C LEU A 166 10.44 -25.74 -10.07
N ASP A 167 11.44 -26.61 -10.04
CA ASP A 167 11.37 -28.02 -9.71
C ASP A 167 11.58 -28.29 -8.19
N PRO A 168 10.62 -28.92 -7.48
CA PRO A 168 10.74 -29.25 -6.06
C PRO A 168 11.99 -30.04 -5.71
N GLU A 169 12.36 -31.04 -6.52
CA GLU A 169 13.49 -31.93 -6.23
C GLU A 169 14.82 -31.20 -6.37
N LYS A 170 14.89 -30.20 -7.25
CA LYS A 170 16.13 -29.46 -7.54
C LYS A 170 16.29 -28.22 -6.69
N HIS A 171 15.21 -27.60 -6.21
CA HIS A 171 15.27 -26.25 -5.65
C HIS A 171 14.89 -26.17 -4.17
N LEU A 172 14.06 -27.08 -3.65
CA LEU A 172 13.71 -27.05 -2.22
C LEU A 172 14.96 -27.25 -1.35
N GLY A 173 15.00 -26.52 -0.23
CA GLY A 173 16.09 -26.53 0.75
C GLY A 173 17.29 -25.68 0.37
N LYS A 174 17.38 -25.18 -0.88
CA LYS A 174 18.52 -24.35 -1.30
C LYS A 174 18.49 -22.95 -0.65
N PRO A 175 19.65 -22.38 -0.29
CA PRO A 175 19.75 -21.00 0.14
C PRO A 175 19.27 -20.03 -0.95
N LEU A 176 18.66 -18.92 -0.52
CA LEU A 176 18.20 -17.85 -1.41
C LEU A 176 19.33 -17.23 -2.23
N ALA A 177 20.49 -17.02 -1.59
CA ALA A 177 21.68 -16.47 -2.24
C ALA A 177 22.13 -17.34 -3.43
N ASP A 178 22.15 -18.66 -3.26
CA ASP A 178 22.54 -19.59 -4.32
C ASP A 178 21.51 -19.61 -5.46
N MET A 179 20.24 -19.38 -5.13
CA MET A 179 19.15 -19.35 -6.09
C MET A 179 18.97 -18.00 -6.78
N GLU A 180 19.62 -16.93 -6.31
CA GLU A 180 19.44 -15.56 -6.80
C GLU A 180 19.57 -15.44 -8.34
N PRO A 181 20.65 -15.94 -8.99
CA PRO A 181 20.80 -15.77 -10.44
C PRO A 181 19.68 -16.48 -11.21
N TYR A 182 19.28 -17.66 -10.72
CA TYR A 182 18.20 -18.44 -11.32
C TYR A 182 16.84 -17.75 -11.14
N LEU A 183 16.56 -17.23 -9.95
CA LEU A 183 15.31 -16.52 -9.67
C LEU A 183 15.21 -15.23 -10.47
N LYS A 184 16.31 -14.46 -10.63
CA LYS A 184 16.36 -13.29 -11.51
C LYS A 184 16.02 -13.64 -12.96
N GLN A 185 16.56 -14.76 -13.45
CA GLN A 185 16.19 -15.28 -14.75
C GLN A 185 14.68 -15.59 -14.79
N VAL A 186 14.15 -16.40 -13.87
CA VAL A 186 12.72 -16.74 -13.89
C VAL A 186 11.82 -15.50 -13.80
N ILE A 187 12.17 -14.50 -12.99
CA ILE A 187 11.49 -13.19 -12.92
C ILE A 187 11.48 -12.52 -14.29
N GLY A 188 12.64 -12.42 -14.95
CA GLY A 188 12.74 -11.83 -16.29
C GLY A 188 11.87 -12.53 -17.33
N TRP A 189 11.80 -13.86 -17.29
CA TRP A 189 10.96 -14.64 -18.21
C TRP A 189 9.46 -14.43 -17.93
N GLN A 190 9.06 -14.32 -16.67
CA GLN A 190 7.66 -14.08 -16.30
C GLN A 190 7.18 -12.68 -16.67
N ILE A 191 8.05 -11.66 -16.51
CA ILE A 191 7.78 -10.29 -16.94
C ILE A 191 7.54 -10.24 -18.46
N LEU A 192 8.35 -10.97 -19.25
CA LEU A 192 8.19 -11.09 -20.70
C LEU A 192 6.87 -11.77 -21.13
N HIS A 193 6.32 -12.64 -20.29
CA HIS A 193 5.13 -13.43 -20.59
C HIS A 193 3.86 -12.96 -19.86
N HIS A 194 3.89 -11.82 -19.16
CA HIS A 194 2.78 -11.32 -18.32
C HIS A 194 2.26 -12.36 -17.30
N THR A 195 3.12 -13.24 -16.80
CA THR A 195 2.77 -14.26 -15.81
C THR A 195 3.11 -13.83 -14.38
N PHE A 196 2.39 -14.41 -13.41
CA PHE A 196 2.40 -14.07 -11.99
C PHE A 196 3.82 -14.00 -11.39
N SER A 197 4.05 -13.00 -10.54
CA SER A 197 5.35 -12.70 -9.94
C SER A 197 5.76 -13.68 -8.83
N LEU A 198 7.04 -14.11 -8.84
CA LEU A 198 7.68 -14.98 -7.84
C LEU A 198 7.68 -14.44 -6.38
N LEU A 199 7.26 -13.21 -6.12
CA LEU A 199 7.19 -12.65 -4.76
C LEU A 199 5.74 -12.34 -4.32
N SER A 200 4.75 -12.86 -5.05
CA SER A 200 3.31 -12.72 -4.74
C SER A 200 2.81 -13.91 -3.89
N PRO A 201 1.74 -13.74 -3.07
CA PRO A 201 1.20 -14.80 -2.22
C PRO A 201 0.78 -16.01 -3.05
N GLY A 202 1.18 -17.21 -2.63
CA GLY A 202 0.91 -18.48 -3.30
C GLY A 202 2.16 -19.16 -3.85
N GLN A 203 3.24 -18.38 -4.00
CA GLN A 203 4.46 -18.78 -4.69
C GLN A 203 5.67 -18.31 -3.84
N TYR A 204 6.36 -19.27 -3.17
CA TYR A 204 7.76 -19.21 -2.70
C TYR A 204 8.16 -18.82 -1.24
N LEU A 205 9.33 -19.40 -0.86
CA LEU A 205 10.35 -19.13 0.19
C LEU A 205 9.98 -18.99 1.69
N MET A 206 10.69 -19.74 2.55
CA MET A 206 10.76 -19.48 4.01
C MET A 206 12.10 -18.89 4.34
N PHE A 207 12.13 -18.20 5.45
CA PHE A 207 13.32 -17.67 6.02
C PHE A 207 13.80 -18.53 7.19
N ILE A 208 15.12 -18.62 7.38
CA ILE A 208 15.76 -19.15 8.59
C ILE A 208 16.82 -18.13 8.96
N SER A 209 16.44 -17.15 9.78
CA SER A 209 17.36 -16.06 10.09
C SER A 209 18.61 -16.56 10.77
N LYS A 210 19.76 -16.10 10.29
CA LYS A 210 21.01 -16.12 11.06
C LYS A 210 21.40 -14.76 11.62
N LEU A 211 20.80 -13.64 11.20
CA LEU A 211 21.30 -12.31 11.62
C LEU A 211 20.33 -11.53 12.53
N ALA A 212 19.03 -11.67 12.38
CA ALA A 212 18.04 -10.85 13.09
C ALA A 212 17.64 -11.34 14.50
N MET A 213 18.05 -12.56 14.86
CA MET A 213 17.59 -13.24 16.07
C MET A 213 18.69 -13.36 17.12
N LYS A 214 18.37 -13.52 18.40
CA LYS A 214 19.32 -13.88 19.47
C LYS A 214 19.86 -15.31 19.31
N GLN A 215 19.06 -16.17 18.68
CA GLN A 215 19.37 -17.57 18.45
C GLN A 215 19.35 -17.91 16.96
N TYR A 216 20.04 -18.99 16.57
CA TYR A 216 19.94 -19.63 15.28
C TYR A 216 18.81 -20.64 15.30
N GLU A 217 17.95 -20.61 14.28
CA GLU A 217 17.03 -21.71 14.01
C GLU A 217 17.76 -22.76 13.18
N ILE A 218 17.75 -24.00 13.65
CA ILE A 218 18.35 -25.14 12.98
C ILE A 218 17.25 -26.12 12.57
N ILE A 219 17.22 -26.46 11.29
CA ILE A 219 16.40 -27.57 10.80
C ILE A 219 17.17 -28.87 10.99
N ASP A 220 16.68 -29.73 11.87
CA ASP A 220 17.25 -31.05 12.08
C ASP A 220 16.73 -32.07 11.05
N ALA A 221 15.44 -31.97 10.70
CA ALA A 221 14.79 -32.87 9.77
C ALA A 221 13.61 -32.20 9.07
N ALA A 222 13.50 -32.45 7.77
CA ALA A 222 12.40 -32.02 6.93
C ALA A 222 12.04 -33.13 5.93
N GLU A 223 10.78 -33.19 5.54
CA GLU A 223 10.30 -34.04 4.44
C GLU A 223 9.78 -33.19 3.29
N THR A 224 9.97 -33.65 2.07
CA THR A 224 9.39 -33.00 0.88
C THR A 224 8.00 -33.56 0.63
N VAL A 225 7.01 -32.67 0.61
CA VAL A 225 5.62 -32.99 0.28
C VAL A 225 5.31 -32.43 -1.10
N ILE A 226 4.88 -33.29 -2.02
CA ILE A 226 4.39 -32.87 -3.33
C ILE A 226 2.88 -32.70 -3.23
N HIS A 227 2.42 -31.46 -3.36
CA HIS A 227 1.00 -31.11 -3.33
C HIS A 227 0.36 -31.33 -4.70
N SER A 228 1.07 -30.96 -5.77
CA SER A 228 0.65 -31.18 -7.15
C SER A 228 1.85 -31.53 -8.03
N ALA A 229 1.77 -32.65 -8.75
CA ALA A 229 2.79 -33.10 -9.68
C ALA A 229 2.46 -32.67 -11.13
N ASP A 230 2.11 -31.40 -11.33
CA ASP A 230 1.87 -30.84 -12.66
C ASP A 230 3.15 -30.93 -13.52
N ALA A 231 2.98 -31.24 -14.81
CA ALA A 231 4.09 -31.45 -15.73
C ALA A 231 4.89 -30.18 -16.05
N PHE A 232 4.30 -29.00 -15.81
CA PHE A 232 4.87 -27.70 -16.15
C PHE A 232 5.13 -26.82 -14.92
N ALA A 233 4.31 -26.94 -13.87
CA ALA A 233 4.43 -26.17 -12.63
C ALA A 233 4.16 -27.05 -11.40
N PRO A 234 5.05 -28.00 -11.07
CA PRO A 234 4.90 -28.83 -9.89
C PRO A 234 4.90 -27.98 -8.61
N VAL A 235 3.98 -28.30 -7.71
CA VAL A 235 3.84 -27.68 -6.40
C VAL A 235 4.38 -28.62 -5.35
N GLY A 236 5.44 -28.21 -4.67
CA GLY A 236 6.04 -28.97 -3.58
C GLY A 236 6.54 -28.06 -2.48
N TYR A 237 6.55 -28.58 -1.25
CA TYR A 237 7.04 -27.85 -0.09
C TYR A 237 7.78 -28.74 0.91
N LEU A 238 8.56 -28.11 1.79
CA LEU A 238 9.22 -28.74 2.92
C LEU A 238 8.31 -28.67 4.14
N ARG A 239 8.01 -29.83 4.73
CA ARG A 239 7.42 -29.95 6.06
C ARG A 239 8.52 -30.24 7.07
N PHE A 240 8.70 -29.35 8.02
CA PHE A 240 9.67 -29.54 9.09
C PHE A 240 9.15 -30.52 10.13
N THR A 241 9.89 -31.59 10.38
CA THR A 241 9.54 -32.61 11.38
C THR A 241 10.31 -32.41 12.68
N LYS A 242 11.50 -31.81 12.61
CA LYS A 242 12.31 -31.48 13.78
C LYS A 242 13.14 -30.22 13.54
N MET A 243 13.08 -29.31 14.50
CA MET A 243 13.83 -28.05 14.51
C MET A 243 14.19 -27.71 15.96
N HIS A 244 15.26 -26.93 16.15
CA HIS A 244 15.64 -26.38 17.45
C HIS A 244 16.31 -25.01 17.30
N THR A 245 16.56 -24.34 18.42
CA THR A 245 17.32 -23.09 18.47
C THR A 245 18.67 -23.26 19.16
N GLU A 246 19.70 -22.58 18.64
CA GLU A 246 21.04 -22.52 19.24
C GLU A 246 21.44 -21.06 19.54
N ASN A 247 22.08 -20.80 20.69
CA ASN A 247 22.54 -19.44 21.01
C ASN A 247 23.69 -19.00 20.08
N LYS A 248 23.67 -17.72 19.69
CA LYS A 248 24.73 -17.14 18.86
C LYS A 248 26.06 -16.99 19.59
N ASP A 249 26.04 -16.84 20.91
CA ASP A 249 27.23 -16.61 21.75
C ASP A 249 28.19 -17.80 21.80
N THR A 250 27.73 -18.99 21.41
CA THR A 250 28.48 -20.23 21.59
C THR A 250 29.24 -20.68 20.33
N VAL A 251 29.18 -19.92 19.22
CA VAL A 251 29.77 -20.31 17.92
C VAL A 251 31.02 -19.49 17.51
N ARG A 252 31.33 -18.32 18.08
CA ARG A 252 32.55 -17.55 17.73
C ARG A 252 33.16 -16.83 18.93
N GLY A 253 34.45 -17.08 19.18
CA GLY A 253 35.24 -16.31 20.14
C GLY A 253 35.62 -14.93 19.56
N GLY A 254 35.31 -13.87 20.31
CA GLY A 254 35.71 -12.48 20.03
C GLY A 254 34.78 -11.76 19.05
N ASP A 255 34.06 -10.76 19.56
CA ASP A 255 33.06 -9.90 18.89
C ASP A 255 31.81 -10.63 18.36
N GLY A 256 30.77 -10.64 19.21
CA GLY A 256 29.47 -11.22 18.87
C GLY A 256 28.81 -10.54 17.66
N PRO A 257 27.93 -11.25 16.93
CA PRO A 257 27.23 -10.67 15.77
C PRO A 257 26.41 -9.44 16.19
N PRO A 258 26.31 -8.42 15.33
CA PRO A 258 25.56 -7.20 15.63
C PRO A 258 24.11 -7.52 15.99
N SER A 259 23.56 -6.83 16.99
CA SER A 259 22.17 -7.00 17.40
C SER A 259 21.21 -6.61 16.27
N PHE A 260 19.98 -7.13 16.30
CA PHE A 260 18.92 -6.81 15.35
C PHE A 260 18.82 -5.30 15.05
N ASP A 261 18.90 -4.47 16.09
CA ASP A 261 18.85 -3.02 15.99
C ASP A 261 20.05 -2.42 15.23
N VAL A 262 21.25 -3.00 15.35
CA VAL A 262 22.46 -2.49 14.68
C VAL A 262 22.40 -2.81 13.18
N VAL A 263 21.98 -4.02 12.83
CA VAL A 263 21.87 -4.44 11.42
C VAL A 263 20.73 -3.70 10.73
N ALA A 264 19.57 -3.60 11.39
CA ALA A 264 18.45 -2.86 10.86
C ALA A 264 18.78 -1.38 10.65
N ARG A 265 19.48 -0.72 11.59
CA ARG A 265 19.90 0.68 11.44
C ARG A 265 20.94 0.92 10.35
N ALA A 266 21.68 -0.12 9.95
CA ALA A 266 22.64 -0.05 8.85
C ALA A 266 22.00 -0.31 7.48
N LEU A 267 20.71 -0.65 7.42
CA LEU A 267 20.03 -0.90 6.15
C LEU A 267 19.98 0.37 5.29
N PRO A 268 20.12 0.22 3.96
CA PRO A 268 19.81 1.31 3.05
C PRO A 268 18.34 1.69 3.27
N HIS A 269 18.10 2.97 3.54
CA HIS A 269 16.75 3.51 3.52
C HIS A 269 16.30 3.37 2.06
N GLY A 270 15.35 2.47 1.80
CA GLY A 270 14.91 2.19 0.44
C GLY A 270 14.59 3.50 -0.26
N SER A 271 15.26 3.80 -1.36
CA SER A 271 15.04 5.04 -2.08
C SER A 271 13.61 5.06 -2.59
N CYS A 272 12.80 6.00 -2.10
CA CYS A 272 11.48 6.20 -2.69
C CYS A 272 11.68 6.54 -4.16
N PRO A 273 10.88 5.98 -5.10
CA PRO A 273 10.84 6.48 -6.46
C PRO A 273 10.57 7.99 -6.51
N CYS A 274 9.90 8.51 -5.47
CA CYS A 274 9.67 9.93 -5.23
C CYS A 274 10.86 10.69 -4.63
N GLN A 275 11.87 10.03 -4.06
CA GLN A 275 12.99 10.69 -3.38
C GLN A 275 13.81 11.55 -4.34
N ASN A 276 14.11 11.02 -5.53
CA ASN A 276 14.76 11.80 -6.59
C ASN A 276 13.93 13.02 -7.03
N ALA A 277 12.60 12.98 -6.87
CA ALA A 277 11.74 14.12 -7.14
C ALA A 277 11.74 15.11 -5.96
N ILE A 278 11.81 14.64 -4.72
CA ILE A 278 11.92 15.46 -3.51
C ILE A 278 13.28 16.18 -3.45
N ASP A 279 14.37 15.49 -3.76
CA ASP A 279 15.72 16.06 -3.72
C ASP A 279 15.87 17.14 -4.81
N LYS A 280 15.31 16.91 -6.00
CA LYS A 280 15.20 17.94 -7.06
C LYS A 280 14.31 19.11 -6.68
N MET A 281 13.20 18.87 -5.97
CA MET A 281 12.37 19.96 -5.45
C MET A 281 13.13 20.77 -4.41
N THR A 282 13.97 20.14 -3.58
CA THR A 282 14.77 20.84 -2.57
C THR A 282 15.82 21.75 -3.22
N GLU A 283 16.48 21.28 -4.29
CA GLU A 283 17.36 22.11 -5.12
C GLU A 283 16.60 23.24 -5.84
N GLU A 284 15.37 23.00 -6.32
CA GLU A 284 14.54 24.04 -6.96
C GLU A 284 13.99 25.08 -5.97
N VAL A 285 13.69 24.69 -4.72
CA VAL A 285 13.30 25.61 -3.63
C VAL A 285 14.47 26.51 -3.25
N GLU A 286 15.69 25.95 -3.14
CA GLU A 286 16.90 26.75 -2.90
C GLU A 286 17.17 27.75 -4.04
N TYR A 287 16.75 27.45 -5.27
CA TYR A 287 16.81 28.36 -6.42
C TYR A 287 15.68 29.41 -6.41
N ALA A 288 14.48 29.04 -5.96
CA ALA A 288 13.33 29.94 -5.86
C ALA A 288 13.50 30.99 -4.75
N ASP A 289 14.12 30.61 -3.62
CA ASP A 289 14.46 31.53 -2.52
C ASP A 289 15.56 32.54 -2.91
N GLN A 290 16.31 32.27 -3.99
CA GLN A 290 17.32 33.19 -4.56
C GLN A 290 16.77 34.07 -5.69
N ALA A 291 15.55 33.82 -6.17
CA ALA A 291 14.90 34.70 -7.12
C ALA A 291 14.40 35.95 -6.39
N GLU A 292 14.88 37.12 -6.77
CA GLU A 292 14.31 38.38 -6.28
C GLU A 292 12.82 38.43 -6.64
N ASP A 293 11.96 38.59 -5.62
CA ASP A 293 10.54 38.88 -5.79
C ASP A 293 10.42 40.13 -6.66
N ASN A 294 10.14 39.94 -7.95
CA ASN A 294 9.72 41.03 -8.80
C ASN A 294 8.35 41.49 -8.29
N GLN A 295 8.36 42.49 -7.40
CA GLN A 295 7.20 43.31 -7.06
C GLN A 295 6.78 44.10 -8.31
N HIS A 296 6.24 43.39 -9.30
CA HIS A 296 5.46 44.04 -10.34
C HIS A 296 4.15 44.48 -9.67
N GLU A 297 4.07 45.76 -9.32
CA GLU A 297 2.79 46.44 -9.18
C GLU A 297 1.96 46.14 -10.43
N PHE A 298 0.85 45.43 -10.26
CA PHE A 298 -0.12 45.15 -11.31
C PHE A 298 -0.70 46.48 -11.82
N SER A 299 -0.06 47.09 -12.81
CA SER A 299 -0.55 48.28 -13.49
C SER A 299 -1.47 47.89 -14.65
N SER A 300 -2.61 47.27 -14.34
CA SER A 300 -3.78 47.31 -15.22
C SER A 300 -5.05 47.09 -14.43
N ASN A 301 -5.73 48.19 -14.07
CA ASN A 301 -7.09 48.20 -13.54
C ASN A 301 -8.15 47.95 -14.62
N CYS A 302 -7.91 47.02 -15.54
CA CYS A 302 -8.83 46.70 -16.62
C CYS A 302 -9.10 45.19 -16.59
N ASP A 303 -10.35 44.82 -16.28
CA ASP A 303 -10.94 43.47 -16.24
C ASP A 303 -10.93 42.69 -14.90
N LEU A 304 -10.82 43.39 -13.77
CA LEU A 304 -11.36 42.93 -12.48
C LEU A 304 -12.71 43.59 -12.17
N SER A 305 -13.64 43.57 -13.13
CA SER A 305 -15.04 43.83 -12.81
C SER A 305 -15.60 42.60 -12.09
N CYS A 306 -15.30 42.52 -10.79
CA CYS A 306 -16.05 41.74 -9.83
C CYS A 306 -17.51 42.23 -9.90
N GLN A 307 -18.35 41.55 -10.68
CA GLN A 307 -19.79 41.73 -10.55
C GLN A 307 -20.22 41.06 -9.24
N TRP A 308 -20.89 41.90 -8.46
CA TRP A 308 -21.36 41.65 -7.11
C TRP A 308 -22.50 40.63 -7.11
N GLY A 309 -22.44 39.68 -6.15
CA GLY A 309 -23.64 39.16 -5.46
C GLY A 309 -24.77 38.57 -6.31
N HIS A 310 -24.49 37.62 -7.21
CA HIS A 310 -25.52 36.81 -7.83
C HIS A 310 -25.26 35.31 -7.60
N ASP A 311 -26.31 34.57 -7.26
CA ASP A 311 -26.38 33.11 -7.27
C ASP A 311 -25.95 32.59 -8.65
N VAL A 312 -24.66 32.34 -8.85
CA VAL A 312 -24.17 31.71 -10.08
C VAL A 312 -24.37 30.21 -9.94
N SER A 313 -25.41 29.70 -10.59
CA SER A 313 -25.61 28.25 -10.74
C SER A 313 -24.35 27.60 -11.32
N PRO A 314 -24.01 26.35 -10.92
CA PRO A 314 -22.83 25.66 -11.42
C PRO A 314 -22.80 25.64 -12.96
N SER A 315 -21.66 25.97 -13.55
CA SER A 315 -21.49 25.91 -15.00
C SER A 315 -21.03 24.51 -15.40
N CYS A 316 -21.61 23.96 -16.47
CA CYS A 316 -21.30 22.63 -16.98
C CYS A 316 -20.67 22.73 -18.36
N SER A 317 -19.54 22.05 -18.56
CA SER A 317 -18.97 21.90 -19.89
C SER A 317 -19.83 20.99 -20.77
N LEU A 318 -19.62 21.08 -22.08
CA LEU A 318 -20.02 20.01 -22.98
C LEU A 318 -19.34 18.70 -22.57
N ARG A 319 -20.06 17.58 -22.75
CA ARG A 319 -19.53 16.24 -22.49
C ARG A 319 -18.59 15.84 -23.63
N SER A 320 -17.43 15.29 -23.30
CA SER A 320 -16.49 14.77 -24.29
C SER A 320 -17.01 13.47 -24.91
N SER A 321 -16.46 13.08 -26.06
CA SER A 321 -16.74 11.78 -26.69
C SER A 321 -16.38 10.59 -25.79
N GLY A 322 -15.44 10.79 -24.85
CA GLY A 322 -15.04 9.80 -23.86
C GLY A 322 -15.85 9.85 -22.56
N GLY A 323 -17.01 10.53 -22.53
CA GLY A 323 -17.89 10.53 -21.35
C GLY A 323 -17.51 11.49 -20.23
N TYR A 324 -16.47 12.32 -20.40
CA TYR A 324 -16.02 13.27 -19.39
C TYR A 324 -16.79 14.59 -19.43
N GLN A 325 -17.06 15.17 -18.26
CA GLN A 325 -17.74 16.46 -18.14
C GLN A 325 -17.21 17.25 -16.94
N TRP A 326 -16.86 18.51 -17.14
CA TRP A 326 -16.49 19.43 -16.07
C TRP A 326 -17.70 20.17 -15.53
N ILE A 327 -17.75 20.31 -14.21
CA ILE A 327 -18.68 21.18 -13.50
C ILE A 327 -17.86 22.13 -12.64
N CYS A 328 -18.06 23.43 -12.82
CA CYS A 328 -17.28 24.45 -12.12
C CYS A 328 -18.18 25.38 -11.30
N GLY A 329 -17.63 25.89 -10.21
CA GLY A 329 -18.25 26.92 -9.38
C GLY A 329 -19.32 26.37 -8.44
N ILE A 330 -19.19 25.13 -7.99
CA ILE A 330 -20.14 24.58 -7.01
C ILE A 330 -19.85 25.23 -5.64
N ASN A 331 -20.84 25.95 -5.11
CA ASN A 331 -20.79 26.61 -3.82
C ASN A 331 -22.08 26.32 -3.04
N GLY A 332 -22.03 26.31 -1.71
CA GLY A 332 -23.20 26.01 -0.89
C GLY A 332 -23.89 27.26 -0.33
N LEU A 333 -23.94 28.34 -1.12
CA LEU A 333 -24.63 29.59 -0.78
C LEU A 333 -26.15 29.39 -0.54
N GLN A 334 -26.72 28.26 -0.96
CA GLN A 334 -28.13 27.92 -0.78
C GLN A 334 -28.46 27.18 0.53
N SER A 335 -27.46 26.88 1.37
CA SER A 335 -27.70 26.20 2.66
C SER A 335 -28.05 27.18 3.77
N GLN A 336 -28.97 26.79 4.66
CA GLN A 336 -29.32 27.56 5.87
C GLN A 336 -28.17 27.59 6.89
N ASP A 337 -27.21 26.67 6.77
CA ASP A 337 -26.02 26.61 7.60
C ASP A 337 -24.85 27.32 6.89
N SER A 338 -24.31 28.35 7.55
CA SER A 338 -23.18 29.14 7.04
C SER A 338 -21.82 28.47 7.25
N GLY A 339 -21.77 27.39 8.04
CA GLY A 339 -20.58 26.60 8.29
C GLY A 339 -20.16 25.73 7.11
N ILE A 340 -19.01 25.05 7.26
CA ILE A 340 -18.44 24.16 6.23
C ILE A 340 -19.43 23.08 5.82
N GLN A 341 -20.16 22.50 6.79
CA GLN A 341 -21.18 21.48 6.53
C GLN A 341 -22.26 21.96 5.57
N GLY A 342 -22.84 23.13 5.84
CA GLY A 342 -23.83 23.72 4.95
C GLY A 342 -23.28 24.02 3.57
N GLN A 343 -22.04 24.53 3.49
CA GLN A 343 -21.44 24.91 2.21
C GLN A 343 -20.98 23.72 1.36
N THR A 344 -20.71 22.56 1.97
CA THR A 344 -20.39 21.30 1.27
C THR A 344 -21.61 20.52 0.79
N SER A 345 -22.83 20.95 1.12
CA SER A 345 -24.07 20.26 0.73
C SER A 345 -24.31 20.39 -0.77
N LEU A 346 -23.78 19.43 -1.52
CA LEU A 346 -24.01 19.26 -2.96
C LEU A 346 -25.45 18.83 -3.21
N ASP A 347 -26.28 19.72 -3.76
CA ASP A 347 -27.65 19.38 -4.13
C ASP A 347 -27.62 18.29 -5.23
N SER A 348 -27.93 17.05 -4.82
CA SER A 348 -27.70 15.81 -5.56
C SER A 348 -28.68 15.59 -6.72
N ARG A 349 -29.36 16.63 -7.18
CA ARG A 349 -30.52 16.50 -8.07
C ARG A 349 -30.16 16.28 -9.53
N VAL A 350 -28.89 16.48 -9.92
CA VAL A 350 -28.47 16.44 -11.34
C VAL A 350 -27.35 15.40 -11.60
N TRP A 351 -26.62 14.94 -10.59
CA TRP A 351 -25.44 14.07 -10.76
C TRP A 351 -25.32 13.03 -9.66
N LYS A 352 -24.75 11.86 -10.00
CA LYS A 352 -24.46 10.81 -9.02
C LYS A 352 -23.02 11.01 -8.53
N MET A 353 -22.84 11.05 -7.20
CA MET A 353 -21.51 11.19 -6.58
C MET A 353 -20.50 10.14 -7.08
N LYS A 354 -20.99 8.95 -7.41
CA LYS A 354 -20.18 7.84 -7.94
C LYS A 354 -19.53 8.11 -9.31
N ASP A 355 -20.01 9.12 -10.05
CA ASP A 355 -19.51 9.47 -11.38
C ASP A 355 -18.39 10.52 -11.29
N ILE A 356 -18.18 11.13 -10.12
CA ILE A 356 -17.10 12.10 -9.90
C ILE A 356 -15.76 11.36 -9.86
N VAL A 357 -14.79 11.82 -10.65
CA VAL A 357 -13.45 11.22 -10.76
C VAL A 357 -12.35 12.12 -10.19
N LEU A 358 -12.52 13.44 -10.28
CA LEU A 358 -11.61 14.44 -9.72
C LEU A 358 -12.41 15.57 -9.09
N VAL A 359 -11.92 16.05 -7.95
CA VAL A 359 -12.44 17.20 -7.22
C VAL A 359 -11.32 18.22 -7.06
N HIS A 360 -11.54 19.44 -7.52
CA HIS A 360 -10.76 20.60 -7.11
C HIS A 360 -11.53 21.31 -6.01
N LEU A 361 -10.92 21.41 -4.85
CA LEU A 361 -11.51 21.99 -3.66
C LEU A 361 -10.70 23.22 -3.25
N TYR A 362 -11.35 24.37 -3.32
CA TYR A 362 -10.77 25.63 -2.94
C TYR A 362 -11.33 26.01 -1.57
N VAL A 363 -10.45 26.29 -0.62
CA VAL A 363 -10.83 26.67 0.74
C VAL A 363 -10.33 28.07 1.05
N LYS A 364 -11.08 28.79 1.87
CA LYS A 364 -10.66 30.12 2.34
C LYS A 364 -9.49 30.04 3.31
N ASN A 365 -9.53 29.09 4.25
CA ASN A 365 -8.50 28.84 5.25
C ASN A 365 -8.19 27.33 5.32
N MET A 366 -6.91 26.94 5.37
CA MET A 366 -6.51 25.52 5.53
C MET A 366 -6.66 25.00 6.96
N GLU A 367 -6.89 25.87 7.95
CA GLU A 367 -7.22 25.45 9.32
C GLU A 367 -8.50 24.60 9.38
N ASP A 368 -9.40 24.81 8.41
CA ASP A 368 -10.67 24.11 8.25
C ASP A 368 -10.53 22.69 7.64
N PHE A 369 -9.30 22.27 7.29
CA PHE A 369 -9.05 21.02 6.56
C PHE A 369 -9.55 19.77 7.28
N VAL A 370 -9.44 19.72 8.61
CA VAL A 370 -9.89 18.57 9.42
C VAL A 370 -11.41 18.45 9.41
N GLU A 371 -12.11 19.57 9.63
CA GLU A 371 -13.58 19.60 9.59
C GLU A 371 -14.08 19.26 8.18
N LEU A 372 -13.45 19.84 7.15
CA LEU A 372 -13.79 19.57 5.77
C LEU A 372 -13.63 18.09 5.38
N ASN A 373 -12.56 17.43 5.84
CA ASN A 373 -12.37 16.00 5.62
C ASN A 373 -13.46 15.17 6.31
N ALA A 374 -13.91 15.57 7.50
CA ALA A 374 -14.99 14.91 8.21
C ALA A 374 -16.32 14.98 7.44
N VAL A 375 -16.59 16.10 6.74
CA VAL A 375 -17.76 16.22 5.88
C VAL A 375 -17.58 15.47 4.56
N TYR A 376 -16.43 15.60 3.92
CA TYR A 376 -16.12 14.94 2.65
C TYR A 376 -16.30 13.42 2.72
N LYS A 377 -15.88 12.80 3.83
CA LYS A 377 -16.02 11.36 4.09
C LYS A 377 -17.49 10.89 4.17
N LYS A 378 -18.45 11.78 4.42
CA LYS A 378 -19.89 11.44 4.40
C LYS A 378 -20.44 11.30 2.99
N HIS A 379 -19.78 11.89 1.98
CA HIS A 379 -20.27 11.91 0.61
C HIS A 379 -19.66 10.83 -0.28
N PHE A 380 -18.48 10.32 0.08
CA PHE A 380 -17.74 9.34 -0.70
C PHE A 380 -17.37 8.12 0.14
N ASP A 381 -17.61 6.93 -0.41
CA ASP A 381 -17.29 5.64 0.22
C ASP A 381 -15.80 5.28 0.06
N ILE A 382 -15.47 3.98 -0.02
CA ILE A 382 -14.12 3.41 0.02
C ILE A 382 -13.20 3.88 -1.14
N ASN A 383 -13.77 4.35 -2.27
CA ASN A 383 -13.02 4.88 -3.43
C ASN A 383 -13.47 6.30 -3.79
N PRO A 384 -13.12 7.29 -2.96
CA PRO A 384 -13.42 8.68 -3.25
C PRO A 384 -12.70 9.14 -4.53
N PRO A 385 -13.14 10.21 -5.18
CA PRO A 385 -12.43 10.77 -6.32
C PRO A 385 -11.03 11.23 -5.94
N ALA A 386 -10.20 11.41 -6.96
CA ALA A 386 -8.96 12.14 -6.80
C ALA A 386 -9.28 13.56 -6.31
N ARG A 387 -8.47 14.14 -5.41
CA ARG A 387 -8.76 15.48 -4.86
C ARG A 387 -7.53 16.36 -4.78
N VAL A 388 -7.67 17.56 -5.35
CA VAL A 388 -6.76 18.68 -5.13
C VAL A 388 -7.43 19.63 -4.14
N CYS A 389 -6.74 20.00 -3.07
CA CYS A 389 -7.23 20.97 -2.08
C CYS A 389 -6.23 22.12 -1.96
N VAL A 390 -6.67 23.35 -2.19
CA VAL A 390 -5.82 24.56 -2.18
C VAL A 390 -6.48 25.72 -1.46
N GLN A 391 -5.68 26.53 -0.78
CA GLN A 391 -6.15 27.77 -0.18
C GLN A 391 -6.20 28.89 -1.22
N VAL A 392 -7.32 29.60 -1.32
CA VAL A 392 -7.46 30.76 -2.22
C VAL A 392 -8.30 31.86 -1.59
N PRO A 393 -8.10 33.14 -1.98
CA PRO A 393 -8.99 34.22 -1.56
C PRO A 393 -10.37 34.05 -2.20
N LEU A 394 -11.33 33.54 -1.42
CA LEU A 394 -12.73 33.37 -1.85
C LEU A 394 -13.57 34.62 -1.54
N PRO A 395 -14.67 34.86 -2.29
CA PRO A 395 -15.61 35.96 -2.03
C PRO A 395 -16.15 36.01 -0.60
N ALA A 396 -16.58 37.20 -0.17
CA ALA A 396 -17.15 37.39 1.16
C ALA A 396 -18.37 36.48 1.40
N GLY A 397 -18.36 35.72 2.51
CA GLY A 397 -19.40 34.74 2.85
C GLY A 397 -19.14 33.32 2.32
N GLN A 398 -18.21 33.14 1.39
CA GLN A 398 -17.86 31.83 0.84
C GLN A 398 -16.64 31.25 1.56
N LEU A 399 -16.81 30.08 2.18
CA LEU A 399 -15.74 29.34 2.87
C LEU A 399 -15.08 28.32 1.95
N LEU A 400 -15.83 27.80 0.98
CA LEU A 400 -15.34 26.81 0.03
C LEU A 400 -15.96 26.96 -1.37
N GLN A 401 -15.22 26.50 -2.37
CA GLN A 401 -15.69 26.30 -3.73
C GLN A 401 -15.22 24.94 -4.22
N MET A 402 -16.02 24.29 -5.05
CA MET A 402 -15.65 23.01 -5.64
C MET A 402 -15.88 22.99 -7.15
N ASP A 403 -14.90 22.45 -7.87
CA ASP A 403 -15.05 22.01 -9.25
C ASP A 403 -14.91 20.49 -9.31
N CYS A 404 -15.65 19.85 -10.19
CA CYS A 404 -15.67 18.40 -10.34
C CYS A 404 -15.50 18.00 -11.80
N LEU A 405 -14.67 16.99 -12.02
CA LEU A 405 -14.68 16.22 -13.26
C LEU A 405 -15.53 14.98 -13.04
N LEU A 406 -16.52 14.79 -13.89
CA LEU A 406 -17.37 13.61 -13.92
C LEU A 406 -17.01 12.75 -15.11
N HIS A 407 -17.27 11.47 -14.96
CA HIS A 407 -17.15 10.49 -16.02
C HIS A 407 -18.33 9.52 -15.96
N ASP A 408 -19.11 9.47 -17.02
CA ASP A 408 -20.23 8.55 -17.18
C ASP A 408 -20.12 7.78 -18.51
N TRP A 409 -20.45 6.49 -18.47
CA TRP A 409 -20.38 5.60 -19.63
C TRP A 409 -21.66 5.74 -20.44
N THR A 410 -21.64 6.55 -21.50
CA THR A 410 -22.85 6.83 -22.29
C THR A 410 -23.12 5.83 -23.41
N GLU A 411 -22.11 5.11 -23.90
CA GLU A 411 -22.29 4.16 -25.00
C GLU A 411 -22.45 2.71 -24.48
N PRO A 412 -23.33 1.90 -25.11
CA PRO A 412 -23.40 0.48 -24.80
C PRO A 412 -22.05 -0.17 -25.08
N LEU A 413 -21.55 -0.95 -24.13
CA LEU A 413 -20.32 -1.72 -24.29
C LEU A 413 -20.43 -2.63 -25.53
N ALA A 414 -19.43 -2.55 -26.41
CA ALA A 414 -19.26 -3.55 -27.45
C ALA A 414 -19.08 -4.94 -26.80
N GLU A 415 -19.51 -5.99 -27.49
CA GLU A 415 -19.44 -7.36 -26.99
C GLU A 415 -17.99 -7.72 -26.62
N GLY A 416 -17.75 -8.06 -25.35
CA GLY A 416 -16.40 -8.34 -24.81
C GLY A 416 -15.67 -7.15 -24.18
N CYS A 417 -16.22 -5.94 -24.22
CA CYS A 417 -15.68 -4.77 -23.51
C CYS A 417 -16.27 -4.67 -22.09
N PHE A 418 -15.46 -4.21 -21.13
CA PHE A 418 -15.91 -3.92 -19.76
C PHE A 418 -15.32 -2.60 -19.27
N ASN A 419 -16.13 -1.89 -18.48
CA ASN A 419 -15.74 -0.63 -17.85
C ASN A 419 -15.09 -0.89 -16.50
N GLN A 420 -13.95 -0.25 -16.24
CA GLN A 420 -13.23 -0.41 -14.99
C GLN A 420 -12.82 0.94 -14.42
N ARG A 421 -13.11 1.16 -13.14
CA ARG A 421 -12.66 2.32 -12.36
C ARG A 421 -11.70 1.84 -11.28
N GLU A 422 -10.53 2.44 -11.23
CA GLU A 422 -9.45 2.05 -10.35
C GLU A 422 -8.97 3.25 -9.54
N ALA A 423 -9.16 3.22 -8.23
CA ALA A 423 -8.61 4.20 -7.33
C ALA A 423 -7.28 3.71 -6.73
N LEU A 424 -6.35 4.64 -6.54
CA LEU A 424 -5.16 4.47 -5.72
C LEU A 424 -5.34 5.28 -4.44
N HIS A 425 -5.45 4.56 -3.32
CA HIS A 425 -5.52 5.13 -1.99
C HIS A 425 -4.57 4.36 -1.09
N VAL A 426 -3.42 4.95 -0.79
CA VAL A 426 -2.37 4.33 0.02
C VAL A 426 -2.51 4.85 1.44
N GLN A 427 -2.77 3.97 2.42
CA GLN A 427 -2.87 4.37 3.83
C GLN A 427 -1.65 3.95 4.65
N SER A 428 -0.88 3.00 4.12
CA SER A 428 0.34 2.50 4.71
C SER A 428 1.52 3.46 4.52
N LEU A 429 2.43 3.45 5.51
CA LEU A 429 3.77 3.99 5.33
C LEU A 429 4.56 2.99 4.47
N SER A 430 5.08 3.47 3.34
CA SER A 430 5.84 2.64 2.39
C SER A 430 7.00 3.44 1.81
N HIS A 431 7.99 2.75 1.24
CA HIS A 431 9.00 3.43 0.43
C HIS A 431 8.50 3.79 -0.97
N TRP A 432 7.40 3.22 -1.46
CA TRP A 432 6.97 3.46 -2.84
C TRP A 432 6.14 4.74 -3.00
N ALA A 433 5.17 4.95 -2.12
CA ALA A 433 4.32 6.13 -2.13
C ALA A 433 4.04 6.65 -0.72
N PRO A 434 3.90 7.98 -0.55
CA PRO A 434 3.49 8.55 0.72
C PRO A 434 2.08 8.12 1.09
N ALA A 435 1.84 7.95 2.39
CA ALA A 435 0.50 7.71 2.92
C ALA A 435 -0.41 8.90 2.61
N ASN A 436 -1.63 8.61 2.20
CA ASN A 436 -2.64 9.61 1.93
C ASN A 436 -3.16 10.21 3.24
N ILE A 437 -3.11 11.54 3.33
CA ILE A 437 -3.44 12.31 4.52
C ILE A 437 -4.94 12.59 4.67
N GLY A 438 -5.77 12.24 3.69
CA GLY A 438 -7.21 12.52 3.78
C GLY A 438 -8.10 11.51 3.05
N PRO A 439 -9.42 11.71 3.13
CA PRO A 439 -10.43 10.77 2.63
C PRO A 439 -10.68 10.97 1.12
N TYR A 440 -9.63 11.01 0.31
CA TYR A 440 -9.67 11.16 -1.14
C TYR A 440 -8.74 10.14 -1.79
N SER A 441 -8.80 9.88 -3.10
CA SER A 441 -7.82 9.01 -3.75
C SER A 441 -6.62 9.84 -4.22
N GLN A 442 -5.41 9.28 -4.23
CA GLN A 442 -4.24 9.95 -4.83
C GLN A 442 -4.34 9.96 -6.36
N ALA A 443 -4.89 8.89 -6.93
CA ALA A 443 -5.12 8.77 -8.36
C ALA A 443 -6.37 7.94 -8.64
N LEU A 444 -6.95 8.16 -9.82
CA LEU A 444 -8.10 7.46 -10.31
C LEU A 444 -7.97 7.22 -11.81
N ARG A 445 -7.94 5.95 -12.20
CA ARG A 445 -7.92 5.51 -13.59
C ARG A 445 -9.29 5.01 -14.01
N VAL A 446 -9.67 5.38 -15.22
CA VAL A 446 -10.94 4.99 -15.83
C VAL A 446 -10.61 4.31 -17.17
N THR A 447 -10.90 3.02 -17.27
CA THR A 447 -10.48 2.16 -18.39
C THR A 447 -11.69 1.55 -19.09
N VAL A 448 -11.65 1.52 -20.42
CA VAL A 448 -12.52 0.69 -21.27
C VAL A 448 -11.64 -0.37 -21.91
N ARG A 449 -11.65 -1.61 -21.40
CA ARG A 449 -10.86 -2.67 -22.02
C ARG A 449 -11.44 -3.00 -23.39
N GLY A 450 -10.69 -2.66 -24.45
CA GLY A 450 -11.06 -2.80 -25.87
C GLY A 450 -10.72 -1.57 -26.75
N ALA A 451 -10.47 -0.40 -26.14
CA ALA A 451 -10.05 0.81 -26.83
C ALA A 451 -8.54 1.08 -26.63
N SER A 452 -7.89 1.76 -27.58
CA SER A 452 -6.45 2.02 -27.62
C SER A 452 -5.97 3.18 -26.73
N TYR A 453 -6.84 3.76 -25.89
CA TYR A 453 -6.53 4.95 -25.10
C TYR A 453 -7.17 4.90 -23.71
N ASP A 454 -6.35 4.98 -22.66
CA ASP A 454 -6.75 4.91 -21.25
C ASP A 454 -6.39 6.21 -20.50
N PRO A 455 -7.37 7.04 -20.11
CA PRO A 455 -7.11 8.22 -19.30
C PRO A 455 -6.86 7.87 -17.83
N CYS A 456 -5.72 8.30 -17.28
CA CYS A 456 -5.44 8.28 -15.85
C CYS A 456 -5.54 9.70 -15.29
N VAL A 457 -6.35 9.89 -14.23
CA VAL A 457 -6.52 11.17 -13.55
C VAL A 457 -5.81 11.11 -12.20
N VAL A 458 -4.83 11.96 -11.98
CA VAL A 458 -4.03 11.98 -10.74
C VAL A 458 -4.33 13.28 -9.99
N SER A 459 -4.44 13.22 -8.66
CA SER A 459 -4.50 14.43 -7.83
C SER A 459 -3.21 14.66 -7.05
N GLN A 460 -2.72 15.90 -7.06
CA GLN A 460 -1.70 16.38 -6.14
C GLN A 460 -2.38 17.10 -4.97
N CYS A 461 -2.01 16.75 -3.73
CA CYS A 461 -2.27 17.64 -2.60
C CYS A 461 -1.12 18.64 -2.53
N VAL A 462 -1.42 19.92 -2.74
CA VAL A 462 -0.45 21.01 -2.72
C VAL A 462 -0.47 21.63 -1.33
N TYR A 463 0.61 21.45 -0.58
CA TYR A 463 1.09 22.50 0.32
C TYR A 463 2.28 23.14 -0.42
N SER A 464 2.28 24.46 -0.55
CA SER A 464 3.28 25.29 -1.26
C SER A 464 4.73 24.87 -0.94
N SER A 465 5.74 24.97 -1.80
CA SER A 465 5.93 25.63 -3.09
C SER A 465 7.09 24.95 -3.84
N SER A 466 6.81 24.06 -4.78
CA SER A 466 7.66 23.63 -5.91
C SER A 466 7.09 22.32 -6.48
N THR A 467 6.81 22.30 -7.76
CA THR A 467 5.79 21.45 -8.39
C THR A 467 6.39 20.61 -9.53
N LEU A 468 5.67 19.57 -9.97
CA LEU A 468 5.75 18.93 -11.30
C LEU A 468 6.90 17.94 -11.61
N GLN A 469 6.67 16.63 -11.39
CA GLN A 469 7.32 15.59 -12.22
C GLN A 469 6.64 14.19 -12.24
N TRP A 470 5.32 14.08 -12.01
CA TRP A 470 4.62 12.77 -12.06
C TRP A 470 4.09 12.36 -13.45
N LEU A 471 4.16 13.23 -14.46
CA LEU A 471 3.59 12.99 -15.81
C LEU A 471 4.39 12.01 -16.70
N ASN A 472 5.62 11.63 -16.32
CA ASN A 472 6.48 10.80 -17.19
C ASN A 472 6.44 9.28 -16.90
N LEU A 473 5.87 8.83 -15.77
CA LEU A 473 5.88 7.40 -15.40
C LEU A 473 4.67 6.60 -15.89
N ILE A 474 3.60 7.26 -16.36
CA ILE A 474 2.37 6.59 -16.84
C ILE A 474 2.39 6.36 -18.35
N LYS A 475 3.40 6.83 -19.09
CA LYS A 475 3.53 6.56 -20.53
C LYS A 475 4.11 5.19 -20.88
N ASN A 476 4.60 4.41 -19.91
CA ASN A 476 5.31 3.13 -20.15
C ASN A 476 4.82 1.95 -19.29
N VAL A 477 3.53 1.90 -18.92
CA VAL A 477 2.92 0.68 -18.34
C VAL A 477 1.67 0.30 -19.11
#